data_AF-A0AA39U792-F1
#
_entry.id   AF-A0AA39U792-F1
#
_cell.length_a   1.000
_cell.length_b   1.000
_cell.length_c   1.000
_cell.angle_alpha   90.00
_cell.angle_beta   90.00
_cell.angle_gamma   90.00
#
_symmetry.space_group_name_H-M   'P 1'
#
loop_
_entity.id
_entity.type
_entity.pdbx_description
1 polymer ?
#
loop_
_entity_poly.entity_id
_entity_poly.type
_entity_poly.pdbx_seq_one_letter_code
_entity_poly.pdbx_strand_id
1 'polypeptide(L)'
;MKSIGDLMDIKSPCKDNNNCLPALEFLYTLITSVEFDDPLTPSEQASAMMMFFSLLNCTSPCPPFLEKNWCTSQLATKSVQIALRVADHSTTHLSAQSSSLFITIVKNIGTFTDIDSPHKDNNNRGPALQFLHALITSVKFDNPLTLQEQRSALMMFLHVVNCTSSRPPFLEKDWCTPQLATKFVQITLRDLESTAWYNFASAYELDTYFFQHTSFTNKTLASFVSALFEEFHPQMGLWMDVIALWTFLHLIVTGLGSEHLGLHVCQQSLEYLHEPDNLFTSCRVLLLWNDPCILRRLALLHPKHSSWSGCIQRLEDSDMDRALVVEVRY
;
A
#
# COMPACT_ATOMS: atom_id res chain seq x y z
N MET A 1 -11.97 -36.61 -5.80
CA MET A 1 -11.71 -36.18 -4.41
C MET A 1 -12.97 -35.52 -3.86
N LYS A 2 -13.38 -35.83 -2.63
CA LYS A 2 -14.41 -35.04 -1.92
C LYS A 2 -13.83 -33.65 -1.65
N SER A 3 -14.62 -32.58 -1.74
CA SER A 3 -14.09 -31.25 -1.40
C SER A 3 -13.73 -31.21 0.09
N ILE A 4 -12.74 -30.41 0.48
CA ILE A 4 -12.35 -30.23 1.88
C ILE A 4 -13.56 -29.81 2.76
N GLY A 5 -14.52 -29.09 2.17
CA GLY A 5 -15.79 -28.74 2.83
C GLY A 5 -16.69 -29.96 3.11
N ASP A 6 -16.69 -30.96 2.24
CA ASP A 6 -17.46 -32.21 2.42
C ASP A 6 -16.82 -33.15 3.45
N LEU A 7 -15.52 -32.99 3.72
CA LEU A 7 -14.79 -33.76 4.74
C LEU A 7 -15.04 -33.24 6.16
N MET A 8 -15.39 -31.97 6.31
CA MET A 8 -15.56 -31.34 7.62
C MET A 8 -17.02 -31.04 8.00
N ASP A 9 -17.99 -31.37 7.14
CA ASP A 9 -19.44 -31.17 7.36
C ASP A 9 -19.80 -29.74 7.84
N ILE A 10 -19.00 -28.75 7.44
CA ILE A 10 -19.18 -27.33 7.83
C ILE A 10 -20.13 -26.67 6.83
N LYS A 11 -21.43 -26.97 6.92
CA LYS A 11 -22.46 -26.34 6.07
C LYS A 11 -22.78 -24.89 6.44
N SER A 12 -22.28 -24.40 7.58
CA SER A 12 -22.45 -23.03 8.03
C SER A 12 -21.31 -22.66 8.99
N PRO A 13 -20.56 -21.57 8.75
CA PRO A 13 -19.59 -21.11 9.71
C PRO A 13 -20.37 -20.53 10.91
N CYS A 14 -20.14 -21.12 12.08
CA CYS A 14 -20.26 -20.45 13.38
C CYS A 14 -21.69 -20.35 13.97
N LYS A 15 -22.32 -21.50 14.23
CA LYS A 15 -23.38 -21.58 15.26
C LYS A 15 -22.97 -22.28 16.56
N ASP A 16 -22.00 -23.20 16.52
CA ASP A 16 -21.52 -23.91 17.71
C ASP A 16 -19.97 -23.84 17.80
N ASN A 17 -19.47 -23.11 18.80
CA ASN A 17 -18.03 -22.92 19.06
C ASN A 17 -17.24 -24.24 19.27
N ASN A 18 -17.94 -25.33 19.62
CA ASN A 18 -17.31 -26.59 19.99
C ASN A 18 -16.65 -27.33 18.81
N ASN A 19 -17.06 -27.05 17.56
CA ASN A 19 -16.51 -27.72 16.38
C ASN A 19 -15.43 -26.88 15.66
N CYS A 20 -15.30 -25.60 15.99
CA CYS A 20 -14.35 -24.71 15.33
C CYS A 20 -12.90 -25.01 15.75
N LEU A 21 -12.66 -25.34 17.02
CA LEU A 21 -11.32 -25.58 17.54
C LEU A 21 -10.64 -26.81 16.91
N PRO A 22 -11.28 -28.01 16.86
CA PRO A 22 -10.66 -29.17 16.21
C PRO A 22 -10.46 -28.98 14.70
N ALA A 23 -11.38 -28.30 14.03
CA ALA A 23 -11.24 -27.98 12.60
C ALA A 23 -10.07 -27.01 12.35
N LEU A 24 -9.87 -26.03 13.24
CA LEU A 24 -8.76 -25.09 13.18
C LEU A 24 -7.42 -25.78 13.43
N GLU A 25 -7.34 -26.69 14.41
CA GLU A 25 -6.14 -27.51 14.68
C GLU A 25 -5.80 -28.41 13.49
N PHE A 26 -6.82 -29.06 12.90
CA PHE A 26 -6.66 -29.88 11.70
C PHE A 26 -6.13 -29.06 10.52
N LEU A 27 -6.76 -27.93 10.22
CA LEU A 27 -6.34 -27.05 9.12
C LEU A 27 -4.95 -26.46 9.36
N TYR A 28 -4.63 -26.06 10.58
CA TYR A 28 -3.29 -25.59 10.93
C TYR A 28 -2.23 -26.67 10.67
N THR A 29 -2.48 -27.89 11.17
CA THR A 29 -1.58 -29.04 10.98
C THR A 29 -1.44 -29.37 9.51
N LEU A 30 -2.56 -29.40 8.78
CA LEU A 30 -2.60 -29.65 7.35
C LEU A 30 -1.77 -28.61 6.59
N ILE A 31 -2.02 -27.32 6.80
CA ILE A 31 -1.34 -26.21 6.12
C ILE A 31 0.16 -26.23 6.42
N THR A 32 0.55 -26.46 7.68
CA THR A 32 1.96 -26.45 8.08
C THR A 32 2.71 -27.71 7.70
N SER A 33 2.02 -28.81 7.37
CA SER A 33 2.64 -30.07 6.97
C SER A 33 3.44 -29.95 5.65
N VAL A 34 4.43 -30.83 5.48
CA VAL A 34 5.20 -30.93 4.23
C VAL A 34 4.32 -31.47 3.09
N GLU A 35 3.30 -32.26 3.43
CA GLU A 35 2.35 -32.89 2.50
C GLU A 35 1.30 -31.91 1.95
N PHE A 36 1.23 -30.68 2.49
CA PHE A 36 0.33 -29.67 1.97
C PHE A 36 0.67 -29.24 0.54
N ASP A 37 1.96 -29.31 0.21
CA ASP A 37 2.51 -28.81 -1.04
C ASP A 37 2.30 -29.78 -2.22
N ASP A 38 2.03 -31.06 -1.93
CA ASP A 38 1.74 -32.12 -2.90
C ASP A 38 0.85 -33.18 -2.24
N PRO A 39 -0.38 -33.46 -2.70
CA PRO A 39 -0.87 -33.33 -4.09
C PRO A 39 -1.86 -32.19 -4.34
N LEU A 40 -2.00 -31.23 -3.42
CA LEU A 40 -3.05 -30.20 -3.53
C LEU A 40 -2.71 -29.16 -4.61
N THR A 41 -3.71 -28.80 -5.42
CA THR A 41 -3.60 -27.66 -6.34
C THR A 41 -3.51 -26.35 -5.56
N PRO A 42 -2.92 -25.28 -6.13
CA PRO A 42 -2.86 -23.97 -5.48
C PRO A 42 -4.25 -23.43 -5.05
N SER A 43 -5.30 -23.74 -5.81
CA SER A 43 -6.68 -23.38 -5.49
C SER A 43 -7.21 -24.12 -4.25
N GLU A 44 -6.90 -25.41 -4.12
CA GLU A 44 -7.27 -26.20 -2.93
C GLU A 44 -6.49 -25.75 -1.70
N GLN A 45 -5.20 -25.46 -1.88
CA GLN A 45 -4.34 -24.90 -0.82
C GLN A 45 -4.88 -23.57 -0.29
N ALA A 46 -5.25 -22.67 -1.19
CA ALA A 46 -5.83 -21.39 -0.82
C ALA A 46 -7.24 -21.52 -0.23
N SER A 47 -8.04 -22.48 -0.69
CA SER A 47 -9.35 -22.78 -0.07
C SER A 47 -9.20 -23.25 1.38
N ALA A 48 -8.22 -24.12 1.65
CA ALA A 48 -7.91 -24.56 3.00
C ALA A 48 -7.41 -23.39 3.89
N MET A 49 -6.57 -22.51 3.36
CA MET A 49 -6.17 -21.28 4.06
C MET A 49 -7.35 -20.35 4.35
N MET A 50 -8.21 -20.12 3.37
CA MET A 50 -9.39 -19.27 3.51
C MET A 50 -10.34 -19.81 4.59
N MET A 51 -10.53 -21.13 4.61
CA MET A 51 -11.34 -21.80 5.63
C MET A 51 -10.69 -21.69 7.01
N PHE A 52 -9.37 -21.81 7.08
CA PHE A 52 -8.60 -21.62 8.30
C PHE A 52 -8.74 -20.21 8.87
N PHE A 53 -8.56 -19.16 8.05
CA PHE A 53 -8.77 -17.77 8.47
C PHE A 53 -10.22 -17.48 8.88
N SER A 54 -11.19 -18.06 8.17
CA SER A 54 -12.62 -17.90 8.50
C SER A 54 -12.96 -18.50 9.86
N LEU A 55 -12.45 -19.71 10.14
CA LEU A 55 -12.62 -20.38 11.44
C LEU A 55 -11.86 -19.66 12.55
N LEU A 56 -10.69 -19.11 12.23
CA LEU A 56 -9.89 -18.33 13.16
C LEU A 56 -10.62 -17.05 13.60
N ASN A 57 -11.23 -16.34 12.67
CA ASN A 57 -12.01 -15.13 12.98
C ASN A 57 -13.24 -15.42 13.85
N CYS A 58 -13.81 -16.63 13.75
CA CYS A 58 -14.90 -17.06 14.64
C CYS A 58 -14.43 -17.59 16.00
N THR A 59 -13.14 -17.90 16.17
CA THR A 59 -12.60 -18.42 17.43
C THR A 59 -11.98 -17.28 18.24
N SER A 60 -12.81 -16.69 19.11
CA SER A 60 -12.37 -15.73 20.12
C SER A 60 -12.56 -16.31 21.53
N PRO A 61 -11.52 -16.36 22.38
CA PRO A 61 -10.15 -15.90 22.15
C PRO A 61 -9.33 -16.79 21.20
N CYS A 62 -8.20 -16.25 20.69
CA CYS A 62 -7.26 -16.99 19.83
C CYS A 62 -6.80 -18.28 20.52
N PRO A 63 -6.82 -19.45 19.85
CA PRO A 63 -6.44 -20.69 20.49
C PRO A 63 -4.97 -20.73 20.96
N PRO A 64 -4.67 -21.31 22.14
CA PRO A 64 -3.32 -21.33 22.72
C PRO A 64 -2.24 -21.97 21.84
N PHE A 65 -2.61 -22.91 20.96
CA PHE A 65 -1.68 -23.55 20.03
C PHE A 65 -1.24 -22.63 18.88
N LEU A 66 -2.05 -21.61 18.57
CA LEU A 66 -1.72 -20.55 17.62
C LEU A 66 -0.99 -19.38 18.29
N GLU A 67 -1.29 -19.06 19.56
CA GLU A 67 -0.60 -17.98 20.29
C GLU A 67 0.94 -18.13 20.31
N LYS A 68 1.45 -19.37 20.34
CA LYS A 68 2.89 -19.65 20.35
C LYS A 68 3.51 -19.86 18.96
N ASN A 69 2.72 -20.25 17.97
CA ASN A 69 3.24 -20.73 16.69
C ASN A 69 2.74 -19.96 15.46
N TRP A 70 1.78 -19.04 15.59
CA TRP A 70 1.40 -18.15 14.50
C TRP A 70 2.57 -17.27 14.04
N CYS A 71 3.41 -16.86 15.00
CA CYS A 71 4.66 -16.13 14.79
C CYS A 71 5.78 -16.97 14.16
N THR A 72 5.60 -18.28 13.94
CA THR A 72 6.62 -19.03 13.20
C THR A 72 6.53 -18.60 11.75
N SER A 73 7.67 -18.21 11.19
CA SER A 73 7.82 -17.82 9.80
C SER A 73 7.13 -18.78 8.83
N GLN A 74 6.91 -20.04 9.20
CA GLN A 74 6.39 -21.11 8.36
C GLN A 74 4.95 -20.92 7.88
N LEU A 75 3.98 -20.59 8.75
CA LEU A 75 2.58 -20.40 8.32
C LEU A 75 2.44 -19.16 7.42
N ALA A 76 3.08 -18.06 7.82
CA ALA A 76 3.18 -16.84 7.03
C ALA A 76 3.88 -17.11 5.68
N THR A 77 5.02 -17.80 5.69
CA THR A 77 5.78 -18.13 4.47
C THR A 77 4.98 -19.02 3.54
N LYS A 78 4.33 -20.07 4.06
CA LYS A 78 3.46 -20.94 3.26
C LYS A 78 2.29 -20.15 2.69
N SER A 79 1.69 -19.27 3.49
CA SER A 79 0.62 -18.39 3.03
C SER A 79 1.05 -17.50 1.86
N VAL A 80 2.28 -16.93 1.91
CA VAL A 80 2.86 -16.16 0.79
C VAL A 80 3.07 -17.07 -0.41
N GLN A 81 3.68 -18.24 -0.21
CA GLN A 81 3.98 -19.18 -1.28
C GLN A 81 2.73 -19.68 -2.00
N ILE A 82 1.65 -19.94 -1.25
CA ILE A 82 0.36 -20.37 -1.82
C ILE A 82 -0.29 -19.20 -2.55
N ALA A 83 -0.32 -18.00 -1.95
CA ALA A 83 -0.87 -16.82 -2.59
C ALA A 83 -0.16 -16.48 -3.91
N LEU A 84 1.18 -16.56 -3.94
CA LEU A 84 1.98 -16.36 -5.14
C LEU A 84 1.79 -17.48 -6.17
N ARG A 85 1.71 -18.75 -5.76
CA ARG A 85 1.43 -19.88 -6.66
C ARG A 85 0.04 -19.76 -7.30
N VAL A 86 -0.95 -19.31 -6.54
CA VAL A 86 -2.31 -19.04 -7.04
C VAL A 86 -2.28 -17.94 -8.10
N ALA A 87 -1.56 -16.85 -7.85
CA ALA A 87 -1.41 -15.77 -8.81
C ALA A 87 -0.71 -16.24 -10.10
N ASP A 88 0.36 -17.05 -9.98
CA ASP A 88 1.05 -17.67 -11.12
C ASP A 88 0.08 -18.48 -12.00
N HIS A 89 -0.84 -19.24 -11.40
CA HIS A 89 -1.77 -20.11 -12.13
C HIS A 89 -3.01 -19.38 -12.68
N SER A 90 -3.42 -18.27 -12.04
CA SER A 90 -4.63 -17.50 -12.42
C SER A 90 -4.45 -16.70 -13.71
N THR A 91 -3.21 -16.54 -14.20
CA THR A 91 -2.91 -15.89 -15.49
C THR A 91 -3.47 -16.61 -16.72
N THR A 92 -3.97 -17.84 -16.58
CA THR A 92 -4.50 -18.64 -17.71
C THR A 92 -6.04 -18.62 -17.89
N HIS A 93 -6.81 -18.05 -16.95
CA HIS A 93 -8.26 -17.93 -17.11
C HIS A 93 -8.81 -16.78 -16.27
N LEU A 94 -9.17 -15.65 -16.89
CA LEU A 94 -9.91 -14.58 -16.21
C LEU A 94 -11.15 -14.15 -17.00
N SER A 95 -12.31 -14.45 -16.42
CA SER A 95 -13.54 -13.70 -16.62
C SER A 95 -13.68 -12.65 -15.51
N ALA A 96 -14.20 -11.48 -15.85
CA ALA A 96 -14.10 -10.23 -15.09
C ALA A 96 -14.98 -10.12 -13.81
N GLN A 97 -15.35 -11.21 -13.13
CA GLN A 97 -16.28 -11.16 -11.99
C GLN A 97 -15.89 -11.97 -10.75
N SER A 98 -14.83 -12.78 -10.77
CA SER A 98 -14.31 -13.41 -9.55
C SER A 98 -13.26 -12.51 -8.91
N SER A 99 -13.52 -11.99 -7.71
CA SER A 99 -12.49 -11.33 -6.90
C SER A 99 -11.28 -12.23 -6.77
N SER A 100 -10.08 -11.73 -7.10
CA SER A 100 -8.86 -12.52 -6.97
C SER A 100 -8.79 -13.15 -5.58
N LEU A 101 -8.45 -14.45 -5.56
CA LEU A 101 -8.24 -15.19 -4.33
C LEU A 101 -7.11 -14.55 -3.49
N PHE A 102 -6.10 -13.97 -4.13
CA PHE A 102 -5.06 -13.18 -3.47
C PHE A 102 -5.65 -11.97 -2.74
N ILE A 103 -6.47 -11.16 -3.42
CA ILE A 103 -7.12 -9.99 -2.80
C ILE A 103 -7.97 -10.42 -1.60
N THR A 104 -8.64 -11.57 -1.72
CA THR A 104 -9.47 -12.11 -0.64
C THR A 104 -8.62 -12.51 0.57
N ILE A 105 -7.49 -13.20 0.35
CA ILE A 105 -6.53 -13.55 1.42
C ILE A 105 -6.03 -12.27 2.10
N VAL A 106 -5.61 -11.27 1.32
CA VAL A 106 -5.13 -9.99 1.84
C VAL A 106 -6.20 -9.28 2.67
N LYS A 107 -7.45 -9.21 2.19
CA LYS A 107 -8.57 -8.59 2.94
C LYS A 107 -8.83 -9.29 4.27
N ASN A 108 -8.76 -10.61 4.31
CA ASN A 108 -8.96 -11.37 5.55
C ASN A 108 -7.89 -11.10 6.61
N ILE A 109 -6.68 -10.70 6.22
CA ILE A 109 -5.67 -10.22 7.16
C ILE A 109 -6.18 -8.99 7.92
N GLY A 110 -6.90 -8.08 7.24
CA GLY A 110 -7.51 -6.91 7.87
C GLY A 110 -8.51 -7.29 8.94
N THR A 111 -9.44 -8.20 8.63
CA THR A 111 -10.41 -8.73 9.60
C THR A 111 -9.71 -9.39 10.80
N PHE A 112 -8.67 -10.19 10.53
CA PHE A 112 -7.93 -10.91 11.56
C PHE A 112 -7.10 -9.99 12.48
N THR A 113 -6.58 -8.89 11.92
CA THR A 113 -5.82 -7.88 12.66
C THR A 113 -6.72 -6.82 13.31
N ASP A 114 -8.04 -6.93 13.13
CA ASP A 114 -9.04 -6.03 13.70
C ASP A 114 -8.67 -4.57 13.38
N ILE A 115 -8.40 -4.28 12.10
CA ILE A 115 -8.00 -2.93 11.64
C ILE A 115 -9.09 -1.88 11.88
N ASP A 116 -10.35 -2.31 11.96
CA ASP A 116 -11.50 -1.44 12.26
C ASP A 116 -11.52 -0.99 13.74
N SER A 117 -10.72 -1.63 14.60
CA SER A 117 -10.60 -1.31 16.03
C SER A 117 -9.16 -0.91 16.41
N PRO A 118 -8.62 0.21 15.91
CA PRO A 118 -7.21 0.57 16.06
C PRO A 118 -6.74 0.66 17.53
N HIS A 119 -7.63 1.04 18.45
CA HIS A 119 -7.33 1.21 19.87
C HIS A 119 -7.28 -0.09 20.69
N LYS A 120 -7.69 -1.22 20.11
CA LYS A 120 -7.64 -2.52 20.77
C LYS A 120 -6.31 -3.17 20.44
N ASP A 121 -5.53 -3.47 21.47
CA ASP A 121 -4.27 -4.18 21.28
C ASP A 121 -4.56 -5.58 20.72
N ASN A 122 -3.94 -5.90 19.59
CA ASN A 122 -4.14 -7.16 18.88
C ASN A 122 -2.79 -7.78 18.60
N ASN A 123 -2.50 -8.87 19.32
CA ASN A 123 -1.27 -9.64 19.24
C ASN A 123 -0.97 -10.16 17.82
N ASN A 124 -1.98 -10.19 16.93
CA ASN A 124 -1.85 -10.65 15.56
C ASN A 124 -1.29 -9.59 14.59
N ARG A 125 -1.26 -8.31 14.99
CA ARG A 125 -0.80 -7.21 14.13
C ARG A 125 0.69 -7.32 13.78
N GLY A 126 1.54 -7.66 14.75
CA GLY A 126 2.99 -7.84 14.52
C GLY A 126 3.32 -8.93 13.48
N PRO A 127 2.80 -10.15 13.62
CA PRO A 127 2.99 -11.22 12.64
C PRO A 127 2.41 -10.90 11.26
N ALA A 128 1.22 -10.29 11.21
CA ALA A 128 0.61 -9.85 9.96
C ALA A 128 1.48 -8.81 9.24
N LEU A 129 2.06 -7.86 9.99
CA LEU A 129 3.01 -6.91 9.44
C LEU A 129 4.26 -7.57 8.90
N GLN A 130 4.78 -8.60 9.58
CA GLN A 130 5.98 -9.30 9.13
C GLN A 130 5.71 -10.03 7.81
N PHE A 131 4.55 -10.68 7.71
CA PHE A 131 4.07 -11.31 6.48
C PHE A 131 3.93 -10.30 5.34
N LEU A 132 3.18 -9.22 5.58
CA LEU A 132 2.90 -8.20 4.57
C LEU A 132 4.18 -7.49 4.12
N HIS A 133 5.08 -7.19 5.05
CA HIS A 133 6.39 -6.60 4.74
C HIS A 133 7.24 -7.54 3.87
N ALA A 134 7.31 -8.82 4.22
CA ALA A 134 8.01 -9.82 3.41
C ALA A 134 7.40 -9.99 2.02
N LEU A 135 6.08 -9.86 1.91
CA LEU A 135 5.35 -9.92 0.64
C LEU A 135 5.69 -8.73 -0.26
N ILE A 136 5.56 -7.49 0.23
CA ILE A 136 5.82 -6.27 -0.58
C ILE A 136 7.30 -6.07 -0.94
N THR A 137 8.22 -6.62 -0.14
CA THR A 137 9.67 -6.58 -0.42
C THR A 137 10.16 -7.76 -1.25
N SER A 138 9.29 -8.74 -1.53
CA SER A 138 9.64 -9.90 -2.36
C SER A 138 9.85 -9.53 -3.82
N VAL A 139 10.78 -10.21 -4.48
CA VAL A 139 11.00 -10.12 -5.93
C VAL A 139 9.77 -10.57 -6.72
N LYS A 140 8.96 -11.47 -6.14
CA LYS A 140 7.72 -11.97 -6.76
C LYS A 140 6.53 -11.03 -6.62
N PHE A 141 6.71 -9.91 -5.92
CA PHE A 141 5.64 -8.93 -5.75
C PHE A 141 5.28 -8.25 -7.08
N ASP A 142 6.28 -7.98 -7.91
CA ASP A 142 6.08 -7.24 -9.16
C ASP A 142 5.51 -8.15 -10.28
N ASN A 143 5.70 -9.46 -10.16
CA ASN A 143 5.25 -10.49 -11.10
C ASN A 143 5.20 -11.84 -10.36
N PRO A 144 4.06 -12.57 -10.31
CA PRO A 144 2.89 -12.53 -11.20
C PRO A 144 1.73 -11.61 -10.80
N LEU A 145 1.82 -10.86 -9.70
CA LEU A 145 0.68 -10.12 -9.19
C LEU A 145 0.20 -9.04 -10.17
N THR A 146 -1.11 -8.98 -10.37
CA THR A 146 -1.77 -7.86 -11.05
C THR A 146 -1.63 -6.57 -10.25
N LEU A 147 -1.76 -5.43 -10.92
CA LEU A 147 -1.65 -4.12 -10.27
C LEU A 147 -2.64 -3.95 -9.11
N GLN A 148 -3.87 -4.46 -9.27
CA GLN A 148 -4.90 -4.43 -8.23
C GLN A 148 -4.52 -5.28 -7.01
N GLU A 149 -3.88 -6.44 -7.23
CA GLU A 149 -3.38 -7.30 -6.15
C GLU A 149 -2.22 -6.64 -5.39
N GLN A 150 -1.25 -6.08 -6.13
CA GLN A 150 -0.14 -5.32 -5.54
C GLN A 150 -0.67 -4.18 -4.66
N ARG A 151 -1.62 -3.40 -5.18
CA ARG A 151 -2.29 -2.32 -4.45
C ARG A 151 -2.98 -2.83 -3.19
N SER A 152 -3.74 -3.91 -3.28
CA SER A 152 -4.46 -4.46 -2.12
C SER A 152 -3.50 -4.86 -1.00
N ALA A 153 -2.38 -5.50 -1.34
CA ALA A 153 -1.35 -5.89 -0.37
C ALA A 153 -0.67 -4.68 0.27
N LEU A 154 -0.34 -3.67 -0.53
CA LEU A 154 0.28 -2.43 -0.06
C LEU A 154 -0.64 -1.62 0.87
N MET A 155 -1.92 -1.50 0.50
CA MET A 155 -2.96 -0.91 1.34
C MET A 155 -3.05 -1.61 2.69
N MET A 156 -3.20 -2.93 2.66
CA MET A 156 -3.31 -3.73 3.89
C MET A 156 -2.08 -3.57 4.77
N PHE A 157 -0.88 -3.56 4.18
CA PHE A 157 0.35 -3.33 4.92
C PHE A 157 0.31 -1.99 5.67
N LEU A 158 -0.01 -0.88 4.97
CA LEU A 158 -0.06 0.45 5.57
C LEU A 158 -1.16 0.58 6.63
N HIS A 159 -2.33 -0.02 6.42
CA HIS A 159 -3.40 -0.06 7.42
C HIS A 159 -2.94 -0.75 8.71
N VAL A 160 -2.35 -1.93 8.61
CA VAL A 160 -1.88 -2.64 9.79
C VAL A 160 -0.73 -1.89 10.45
N VAL A 161 0.14 -1.20 9.69
CA VAL A 161 1.21 -0.36 10.25
C VAL A 161 0.60 0.76 11.10
N ASN A 162 -0.41 1.46 10.57
CA ASN A 162 -1.09 2.55 11.27
C ASN A 162 -1.82 2.04 12.53
N CYS A 163 -2.46 0.87 12.45
CA CYS A 163 -3.18 0.31 13.60
C CYS A 163 -2.24 -0.31 14.65
N THR A 164 -0.92 -0.35 14.45
CA THR A 164 0.00 -0.99 15.39
C THR A 164 0.67 0.05 16.28
N SER A 165 0.21 0.17 17.54
CA SER A 165 0.67 1.17 18.52
C SER A 165 2.18 1.15 18.77
N SER A 166 2.81 -0.02 18.78
CA SER A 166 4.26 -0.19 18.93
C SER A 166 4.85 -0.85 17.70
N ARG A 167 5.72 -0.15 16.97
CA ARG A 167 6.36 -0.73 15.78
C ARG A 167 7.13 -1.99 16.15
N PRO A 168 6.89 -3.11 15.45
CA PRO A 168 7.68 -4.31 15.64
C PRO A 168 9.18 -4.04 15.40
N PRO A 169 10.10 -4.71 16.11
CA PRO A 169 11.54 -4.47 15.96
C PRO A 169 12.08 -4.63 14.54
N PHE A 170 11.44 -5.47 13.71
CA PHE A 170 11.84 -5.68 12.32
C PHE A 170 11.43 -4.54 11.38
N LEU A 171 10.44 -3.72 11.77
CA LEU A 171 10.15 -2.44 11.14
C LEU A 171 10.95 -1.38 11.88
N GLU A 172 12.27 -1.38 11.61
CA GLU A 172 13.16 -0.31 12.04
C GLU A 172 12.60 1.05 11.59
N LYS A 173 13.13 2.13 12.18
CA LYS A 173 12.72 3.51 11.87
C LYS A 173 12.55 3.68 10.35
N ASP A 174 13.57 3.31 9.57
CA ASP A 174 13.64 3.50 8.11
C ASP A 174 13.18 2.28 7.28
N TRP A 175 12.11 1.60 7.71
CA TRP A 175 11.58 0.42 7.00
C TRP A 175 11.23 0.70 5.53
N CYS A 176 10.89 1.95 5.18
CA CYS A 176 10.64 2.33 3.80
C CYS A 176 11.96 2.65 3.08
N THR A 177 12.42 1.69 2.29
CA THR A 177 13.58 1.87 1.42
C THR A 177 13.24 2.77 0.22
N PRO A 178 14.24 3.42 -0.40
CA PRO A 178 14.03 4.18 -1.64
C PRO A 178 13.33 3.37 -2.74
N GLN A 179 13.66 2.08 -2.87
CA GLN A 179 13.05 1.18 -3.84
C GLN A 179 11.56 0.95 -3.53
N LEU A 180 11.22 0.76 -2.25
CA LEU A 180 9.83 0.58 -1.85
C LEU A 180 9.00 1.86 -2.06
N ALA A 181 9.60 3.02 -1.83
CA ALA A 181 8.97 4.32 -2.12
C ALA A 181 8.70 4.50 -3.63
N THR A 182 9.66 4.18 -4.49
CA THR A 182 9.45 4.20 -5.95
C THR A 182 8.34 3.23 -6.37
N LYS A 183 8.37 2.00 -5.86
CA LYS A 183 7.31 1.00 -6.15
C LYS A 183 5.92 1.50 -5.75
N PHE A 184 5.82 2.14 -4.59
CA PHE A 184 4.57 2.71 -4.10
C PHE A 184 4.00 3.74 -5.08
N VAL A 185 4.83 4.66 -5.56
CA VAL A 185 4.41 5.68 -6.54
C VAL A 185 3.90 5.01 -7.83
N GLN A 186 4.66 4.06 -8.36
CA GLN A 186 4.30 3.35 -9.59
C GLN A 186 2.98 2.60 -9.48
N ILE A 187 2.76 1.91 -8.35
CA ILE A 187 1.52 1.15 -8.11
C ILE A 187 0.32 2.09 -7.99
N THR A 188 0.49 3.20 -7.26
CA THR A 188 -0.60 4.15 -6.99
C THR A 188 -0.99 4.90 -8.26
N LEU A 189 -0.02 5.28 -9.10
CA LEU A 189 -0.26 6.04 -10.32
C LEU A 189 -0.78 5.20 -11.49
N ARG A 190 -0.20 4.02 -11.74
CA ARG A 190 -0.61 3.20 -12.89
C ARG A 190 -2.03 2.64 -12.78
N ASP A 191 -2.60 2.57 -11.57
CA ASP A 191 -3.95 2.05 -11.36
C ASP A 191 -5.05 3.11 -11.58
N LEU A 192 -4.66 4.40 -11.57
CA LEU A 192 -5.56 5.51 -11.88
C LEU A 192 -5.95 5.55 -13.35
N GLU A 193 -5.14 4.97 -14.24
CA GLU A 193 -5.44 4.80 -15.67
C GLU A 193 -6.57 3.77 -15.91
N SER A 194 -6.79 2.83 -14.96
CA SER A 194 -7.65 1.65 -15.20
C SER A 194 -9.08 1.76 -14.67
N THR A 195 -9.37 2.59 -13.66
CA THR A 195 -10.71 2.61 -13.03
C THR A 195 -11.13 3.95 -12.40
N ALA A 196 -12.45 4.22 -12.45
CA ALA A 196 -13.14 5.45 -12.02
C ALA A 196 -12.95 5.79 -10.52
N TRP A 197 -13.33 7.03 -10.16
CA TRP A 197 -13.43 7.74 -8.85
C TRP A 197 -13.20 6.98 -7.52
N TYR A 198 -13.60 5.71 -7.40
CA TYR A 198 -13.32 4.84 -6.24
C TYR A 198 -11.82 4.62 -5.97
N ASN A 199 -10.99 4.71 -7.00
CA ASN A 199 -9.53 4.60 -6.86
C ASN A 199 -8.87 5.84 -6.25
N PHE A 200 -9.53 7.01 -6.28
CA PHE A 200 -8.99 8.23 -5.70
C PHE A 200 -8.97 8.19 -4.18
N ALA A 201 -10.04 7.68 -3.56
CA ALA A 201 -10.13 7.54 -2.11
C ALA A 201 -9.01 6.63 -1.57
N SER A 202 -8.72 5.55 -2.29
CA SER A 202 -7.67 4.61 -1.91
C SER A 202 -6.26 5.11 -2.21
N ALA A 203 -6.05 5.98 -3.21
CA ALA A 203 -4.77 6.66 -3.42
C ALA A 203 -4.51 7.70 -2.30
N TYR A 204 -5.50 8.54 -2.04
CA TYR A 204 -5.45 9.51 -0.94
C TYR A 204 -5.18 8.85 0.43
N GLU A 205 -5.83 7.72 0.69
CA GLU A 205 -5.63 6.93 1.91
C GLU A 205 -4.23 6.29 1.96
N LEU A 206 -3.78 5.66 0.88
CA LEU A 206 -2.41 5.14 0.73
C LEU A 206 -1.40 6.24 1.06
N ASP A 207 -1.56 7.41 0.47
CA ASP A 207 -0.61 8.50 0.57
C ASP A 207 -0.59 9.10 1.97
N THR A 208 -1.77 9.26 2.58
CA THR A 208 -1.91 9.75 3.95
C THR A 208 -1.19 8.83 4.93
N TYR A 209 -1.41 7.51 4.85
CA TYR A 209 -0.73 6.56 5.73
C TYR A 209 0.77 6.48 5.44
N PHE A 210 1.16 6.54 4.17
CA PHE A 210 2.56 6.52 3.77
C PHE A 210 3.32 7.71 4.39
N PHE A 211 2.79 8.93 4.31
CA PHE A 211 3.44 10.11 4.89
C PHE A 211 3.38 10.19 6.42
N GLN A 212 2.29 9.74 7.05
CA GLN A 212 2.14 9.81 8.50
C GLN A 212 3.01 8.79 9.25
N HIS A 213 3.24 7.62 8.66
CA HIS A 213 3.87 6.49 9.36
C HIS A 213 5.20 6.03 8.74
N THR A 214 5.66 6.63 7.65
CA THR A 214 7.03 6.40 7.18
C THR A 214 7.98 7.36 7.88
N SER A 215 9.07 6.88 8.47
CA SER A 215 10.19 7.79 8.71
C SER A 215 11.02 7.84 7.45
N PHE A 216 10.90 8.94 6.73
CA PHE A 216 11.71 9.14 5.55
C PHE A 216 13.15 9.43 5.95
N THR A 217 14.07 8.70 5.32
CA THR A 217 15.42 9.22 5.09
C THR A 217 15.39 10.19 3.91
N ASN A 218 16.43 11.02 3.76
CA ASN A 218 16.54 11.95 2.64
C ASN A 218 16.37 11.23 1.32
N LYS A 219 17.05 10.08 1.22
CA LYS A 219 17.12 9.29 0.01
C LYS A 219 15.77 8.69 -0.32
N THR A 220 15.01 8.22 0.68
CA THR A 220 13.68 7.66 0.46
C THR A 220 12.72 8.74 -0.05
N LEU A 221 12.70 9.91 0.58
CA LEU A 221 11.83 11.02 0.13
C LEU A 221 12.26 11.55 -1.24
N ALA A 222 13.56 11.66 -1.51
CA ALA A 222 14.06 12.07 -2.81
C ALA A 222 13.69 11.07 -3.90
N SER A 223 13.83 9.77 -3.66
CA SER A 223 13.40 8.74 -4.61
C SER A 223 11.90 8.71 -4.84
N PHE A 224 11.10 9.00 -3.80
CA PHE A 224 9.66 9.17 -3.95
C PHE A 224 9.32 10.34 -4.88
N VAL A 225 9.89 11.52 -4.62
CA VAL A 225 9.67 12.74 -5.42
C VAL A 225 10.16 12.56 -6.86
N SER A 226 11.35 11.98 -7.06
CA SER A 226 11.88 11.69 -8.40
C SER A 226 10.94 10.76 -9.18
N ALA A 227 10.55 9.64 -8.57
CA ALA A 227 9.65 8.66 -9.21
C ALA A 227 8.28 9.27 -9.55
N LEU A 228 7.77 10.17 -8.71
CA LEU A 228 6.52 10.89 -8.96
C LEU A 228 6.61 11.66 -10.27
N PHE A 229 7.62 12.52 -10.43
CA PHE A 229 7.76 13.31 -11.64
C PHE A 229 8.11 12.45 -12.85
N GLU A 230 8.93 11.41 -12.70
CA GLU A 230 9.25 10.48 -13.79
C GLU A 230 8.01 9.78 -14.37
N GLU A 231 7.07 9.34 -13.53
CA GLU A 231 5.84 8.69 -14.00
C GLU A 231 4.86 9.71 -14.63
N PHE A 232 4.87 10.99 -14.20
CA PHE A 232 4.01 12.04 -14.78
C PHE A 232 4.57 12.71 -16.05
N HIS A 233 5.89 12.76 -16.22
CA HIS A 233 6.55 13.51 -17.29
C HIS A 233 6.16 13.11 -18.74
N PRO A 234 5.81 11.85 -19.06
CA PRO A 234 5.40 11.50 -20.42
C PRO A 234 3.91 11.75 -20.74
N GLN A 235 3.03 12.06 -19.78
CA GLN A 235 1.58 11.89 -19.97
C GLN A 235 0.67 12.95 -19.30
N MET A 236 1.05 14.22 -19.18
CA MET A 236 0.09 15.27 -18.76
C MET A 236 -0.98 15.55 -19.83
N GLY A 237 -1.94 14.64 -19.99
CA GLY A 237 -3.01 14.71 -20.98
C GLY A 237 -4.41 14.50 -20.39
N LEU A 238 -4.53 13.78 -19.27
CA LEU A 238 -5.83 13.47 -18.67
C LEU A 238 -6.06 14.28 -17.39
N TRP A 239 -7.31 14.69 -17.16
CA TRP A 239 -7.73 15.36 -15.93
C TRP A 239 -7.36 14.56 -14.67
N MET A 240 -7.41 13.23 -14.76
CA MET A 240 -7.07 12.31 -13.66
C MET A 240 -5.61 12.43 -13.22
N ASP A 241 -4.68 12.66 -14.16
CA ASP A 241 -3.26 12.83 -13.86
C ASP A 241 -3.02 14.10 -13.04
N VAL A 242 -3.76 15.16 -13.37
CA VAL A 242 -3.70 16.45 -12.66
C VAL A 242 -4.20 16.31 -11.23
N ILE A 243 -5.28 15.56 -10.98
CA ILE A 243 -5.79 15.33 -9.62
C ILE A 243 -4.79 14.51 -8.78
N ALA A 244 -4.24 13.45 -9.38
CA ALA A 244 -3.31 12.57 -8.69
C ALA A 244 -2.04 13.33 -8.30
N LEU A 245 -1.43 14.05 -9.24
CA LEU A 245 -0.26 14.86 -8.96
C LEU A 245 -0.56 15.97 -7.93
N TRP A 246 -1.72 16.63 -8.02
CA TRP A 246 -2.13 17.60 -6.98
C TRP A 246 -2.15 16.98 -5.58
N THR A 247 -2.70 15.78 -5.45
CA THR A 247 -2.77 15.06 -4.17
C THR A 247 -1.37 14.79 -3.61
N PHE A 248 -0.46 14.29 -4.45
CA PHE A 248 0.94 14.06 -4.06
C PHE A 248 1.66 15.36 -3.71
N LEU A 249 1.47 16.43 -4.48
CA LEU A 249 2.09 17.73 -4.21
C LEU A 249 1.61 18.30 -2.88
N HIS A 250 0.31 18.24 -2.59
CA HIS A 250 -0.24 18.69 -1.32
C HIS A 250 0.44 17.97 -0.14
N LEU A 251 0.61 16.64 -0.23
CA LEU A 251 1.25 15.83 0.80
C LEU A 251 2.76 16.05 0.90
N ILE A 252 3.47 16.08 -0.23
CA ILE A 252 4.92 16.33 -0.28
C ILE A 252 5.24 17.72 0.29
N VAL A 253 4.58 18.77 -0.18
CA VAL A 253 4.83 20.15 0.29
C VAL A 253 4.45 20.31 1.76
N THR A 254 3.37 19.64 2.20
CA THR A 254 2.99 19.61 3.61
C THR A 254 4.00 18.87 4.48
N GLY A 255 4.48 17.72 4.01
CA GLY A 255 5.47 16.89 4.68
C GLY A 255 6.84 17.58 4.76
N LEU A 256 7.34 18.09 3.63
CA LEU A 256 8.61 18.83 3.55
C LEU A 256 8.64 20.05 4.47
N GLY A 257 7.49 20.67 4.73
CA GLY A 257 7.36 21.77 5.68
C GLY A 257 7.10 21.35 7.12
N SER A 258 7.23 20.07 7.48
CA SER A 258 7.03 19.57 8.85
C SER A 258 8.33 19.63 9.65
N GLU A 259 8.26 20.15 10.88
CA GLU A 259 9.39 20.20 11.83
C GLU A 259 9.94 18.81 12.21
N HIS A 260 9.17 17.75 11.95
CA HIS A 260 9.53 16.36 12.24
C HIS A 260 10.49 15.76 11.21
N LEU A 261 10.57 16.34 10.00
CA LEU A 261 11.62 16.01 9.06
C LEU A 261 12.85 16.85 9.37
N GLY A 262 13.99 16.21 9.63
CA GLY A 262 15.23 16.95 9.86
C GLY A 262 15.55 17.84 8.67
N LEU A 263 16.09 19.04 8.91
CA LEU A 263 16.42 20.00 7.84
C LEU A 263 17.33 19.40 6.74
N HIS A 264 18.24 18.50 7.13
CA HIS A 264 19.08 17.77 6.18
C HIS A 264 18.25 16.80 5.32
N VAL A 265 17.13 16.27 5.84
CA VAL A 265 16.26 15.26 5.22
C VAL A 265 15.53 15.73 3.99
N CYS A 266 15.17 17.01 3.95
CA CYS A 266 14.35 17.56 2.87
C CYS A 266 15.15 18.07 1.67
N GLN A 267 16.46 18.30 1.80
CA GLN A 267 17.22 19.08 0.82
C GLN A 267 17.20 18.48 -0.59
N GLN A 268 17.47 17.17 -0.73
CA GLN A 268 17.53 16.52 -2.04
C GLN A 268 16.15 16.46 -2.71
N SER A 269 15.08 16.24 -1.94
CA SER A 269 13.71 16.28 -2.44
C SER A 269 13.31 17.68 -2.89
N LEU A 270 13.78 18.73 -2.17
CA LEU A 270 13.58 20.12 -2.58
C LEU A 270 14.32 20.43 -3.88
N GLU A 271 15.53 19.92 -4.06
CA GLU A 271 16.28 20.06 -5.32
C GLU A 271 15.51 19.46 -6.50
N TYR A 272 15.02 18.22 -6.37
CA TYR A 272 14.18 17.59 -7.40
C TYR A 272 12.90 18.38 -7.68
N LEU A 273 12.19 18.81 -6.63
CA LEU A 273 10.95 19.57 -6.77
C LEU A 273 11.19 20.94 -7.46
N HIS A 274 12.39 21.51 -7.32
CA HIS A 274 12.78 22.78 -7.91
C HIS A 274 13.56 22.65 -9.24
N GLU A 275 13.70 21.45 -9.78
CA GLU A 275 14.14 21.29 -11.17
C GLU A 275 13.17 22.02 -12.11
N PRO A 276 13.64 22.68 -13.18
CA PRO A 276 12.82 23.61 -13.96
C PRO A 276 11.49 23.02 -14.47
N ASP A 277 11.49 21.78 -14.95
CA ASP A 277 10.28 21.11 -15.44
C ASP A 277 9.37 20.65 -14.32
N ASN A 278 9.92 20.12 -13.22
CA ASN A 278 9.15 19.69 -12.05
C ASN A 278 8.49 20.87 -11.35
N LEU A 279 9.19 21.99 -11.20
CA LEU A 279 8.66 23.22 -10.61
C LEU A 279 7.55 23.82 -11.48
N PHE A 280 7.77 23.90 -12.79
CA PHE A 280 6.74 24.37 -13.73
C PHE A 280 5.49 23.50 -13.67
N THR A 281 5.68 22.18 -13.71
CA THR A 281 4.62 21.18 -13.62
C THR A 281 3.84 21.31 -12.30
N SER A 282 4.56 21.45 -11.18
CA SER A 282 3.96 21.63 -9.85
C SER A 282 3.12 22.89 -9.77
N CYS A 283 3.68 24.05 -10.14
CA CYS A 283 2.98 25.32 -10.11
C CYS A 283 1.75 25.30 -11.03
N ARG A 284 1.86 24.74 -12.23
CA ARG A 284 0.73 24.62 -13.16
C ARG A 284 -0.41 23.82 -12.54
N VAL A 285 -0.13 22.67 -11.92
CA VAL A 285 -1.15 21.82 -11.28
C VAL A 285 -1.81 22.54 -10.11
N LEU A 286 -1.03 23.18 -9.23
CA LEU A 286 -1.55 23.90 -8.08
C LEU A 286 -2.42 25.09 -8.49
N LEU A 287 -2.07 25.79 -9.57
CA LEU A 287 -2.89 26.87 -10.14
C LEU A 287 -4.18 26.35 -10.79
N LEU A 288 -4.12 25.23 -11.53
CA LEU A 288 -5.31 24.59 -12.09
C LEU A 288 -6.31 24.15 -11.02
N TRP A 289 -5.80 23.73 -9.86
CA TRP A 289 -6.61 23.37 -8.68
C TRP A 289 -6.98 24.56 -7.78
N ASN A 290 -6.51 25.76 -8.10
CA ASN A 290 -6.72 26.97 -7.30
C ASN A 290 -6.35 26.77 -5.82
N ASP A 291 -5.15 26.22 -5.56
CA ASP A 291 -4.63 25.94 -4.22
C ASP A 291 -3.48 26.92 -3.84
N PRO A 292 -3.81 28.18 -3.50
CA PRO A 292 -2.81 29.19 -3.14
C PRO A 292 -2.05 28.85 -1.86
N CYS A 293 -2.64 28.04 -0.98
CA CYS A 293 -2.04 27.67 0.29
C CYS A 293 -0.81 26.78 0.07
N ILE A 294 -0.96 25.72 -0.73
CA ILE A 294 0.15 24.82 -1.06
C ILE A 294 1.16 25.53 -1.97
N LEU A 295 0.71 26.36 -2.91
CA LEU A 295 1.61 27.14 -3.76
C LEU A 295 2.51 28.08 -2.96
N ARG A 296 1.93 28.85 -2.01
CA ARG A 296 2.72 29.70 -1.10
C ARG A 296 3.67 28.88 -0.25
N ARG A 297 3.21 27.72 0.25
CA ARG A 297 4.07 26.84 1.04
C ARG A 297 5.25 26.33 0.22
N LEU A 298 5.04 25.96 -1.05
CA LEU A 298 6.10 25.59 -1.98
C LEU A 298 7.11 26.72 -2.17
N ALA A 299 6.64 27.96 -2.39
CA ALA A 299 7.50 29.14 -2.50
C ALA A 299 8.35 29.36 -1.24
N LEU A 300 7.76 29.17 -0.05
CA LEU A 300 8.43 29.33 1.23
C LEU A 300 9.44 28.23 1.54
N LEU A 301 9.31 27.03 0.95
CA LEU A 301 10.28 25.95 1.14
C LEU A 301 11.65 26.27 0.54
N HIS A 302 11.71 26.99 -0.59
CA HIS A 302 12.98 27.40 -1.21
C HIS A 302 12.89 28.75 -1.95
N PRO A 303 12.70 29.88 -1.24
CA PRO A 303 12.34 31.17 -1.85
C PRO A 303 13.43 31.78 -2.74
N LYS A 304 14.70 31.41 -2.52
CA LYS A 304 15.85 31.93 -3.28
C LYS A 304 16.30 31.01 -4.42
N HIS A 305 15.52 29.99 -4.76
CA HIS A 305 15.91 29.06 -5.83
C HIS A 305 15.91 29.74 -7.20
N SER A 306 16.93 29.49 -8.02
CA SER A 306 17.09 30.16 -9.33
C SER A 306 16.01 29.79 -10.34
N SER A 307 15.39 28.61 -10.21
CA SER A 307 14.34 28.13 -11.12
C SER A 307 13.04 28.95 -11.08
N TRP A 308 12.79 29.75 -10.04
CA TRP A 308 11.55 30.51 -9.90
C TRP A 308 11.30 31.48 -11.05
N SER A 309 12.32 32.22 -11.49
CA SER A 309 12.18 33.18 -12.60
C SER A 309 11.80 32.48 -13.90
N GLY A 310 12.44 31.34 -14.21
CA GLY A 310 12.14 30.54 -15.38
C GLY A 310 10.74 29.91 -15.31
N CYS A 311 10.32 29.45 -14.14
CA CYS A 311 8.97 28.90 -13.93
C CYS A 311 7.89 29.97 -14.15
N ILE A 312 8.04 31.15 -13.55
CA ILE A 312 7.07 32.25 -13.68
C ILE A 312 6.95 32.67 -15.15
N GLN A 313 8.07 32.85 -15.85
CA GLN A 313 8.06 33.19 -17.28
C GLN A 313 7.29 32.15 -18.10
N ARG A 314 7.57 30.85 -17.90
CA ARG A 314 6.86 29.77 -18.60
C ARG A 314 5.37 29.73 -18.28
N LEU A 315 4.95 30.06 -17.06
CA LEU A 315 3.55 30.13 -16.68
C LEU A 315 2.83 31.29 -17.36
N GLU A 316 3.49 32.44 -17.51
CA GLU A 316 2.95 33.62 -18.23
C GLU A 316 2.83 33.37 -19.74
N ASP A 317 3.76 32.59 -20.30
CA ASP A 317 3.79 32.21 -21.71
C ASP A 317 2.81 31.06 -22.02
N SER A 318 2.44 30.26 -21.02
CA SER A 318 1.32 29.32 -21.13
C SER A 318 0.01 30.09 -21.02
N ASP A 319 -1.02 29.77 -21.80
CA ASP A 319 -2.35 30.43 -21.82
C ASP A 319 -3.15 30.33 -20.48
N MET A 320 -2.47 30.18 -19.34
CA MET A 320 -3.01 30.24 -18.00
C MET A 320 -3.51 31.66 -17.69
N ASP A 321 -4.61 31.75 -16.93
CA ASP A 321 -5.16 33.03 -16.53
C ASP A 321 -4.12 33.85 -15.76
N ARG A 322 -3.80 35.06 -16.25
CA ARG A 322 -2.84 35.97 -15.62
C ARG A 322 -3.18 36.28 -14.17
N ALA A 323 -4.46 36.21 -13.79
CA ALA A 323 -4.88 36.41 -12.41
C ALA A 323 -4.33 35.32 -11.46
N LEU A 324 -4.24 34.07 -11.94
CA LEU A 324 -3.71 32.93 -11.20
C LEU A 324 -2.19 33.03 -11.04
N VAL A 325 -1.48 33.49 -12.08
CA VAL A 325 0.00 33.58 -12.07
C VAL A 325 0.52 34.63 -11.06
N VAL A 326 -0.27 35.67 -10.76
CA VAL A 326 0.10 36.69 -9.75
C VAL A 326 0.29 36.09 -8.36
N GLU A 327 -0.37 34.97 -8.04
CA GLU A 327 -0.25 34.31 -6.74
C GLU A 327 1.12 33.68 -6.47
N VAL A 328 1.90 33.41 -7.53
CA VAL A 328 3.25 32.81 -7.44
C VAL A 328 4.32 33.86 -7.11
N ARG A 329 4.05 35.15 -7.33
CA ARG A 329 5.05 36.24 -7.21
C ARG A 329 5.31 36.72 -5.78
N TYR A 330 4.67 36.13 -4.76
CA TYR A 330 4.72 36.52 -3.35
C TYR A 330 5.28 35.41 -2.45
#